data_AF-A0A4V1V433-F1
#
_entry.id   AF-A0A4V1V433-F1
#
_cell.length_a   1.000
_cell.length_b   1.000
_cell.length_c   1.000
_cell.angle_alpha   90.00
_cell.angle_beta   90.00
_cell.angle_gamma   90.00
#
_symmetry.space_group_name_H-M   'P 1'
#
loop_
_entity.id
_entity.type
_entity.pdbx_description
1 polymer ?
#
loop_
_entity_poly.entity_id
_entity_poly.type
_entity_poly.pdbx_seq_one_letter_code
_entity_poly.pdbx_strand_id
1 'polypeptide(L)'
;MSWSNFRLVNVPFRHSSQGFAEAKPSLPSHLSPRVRPSSIGGIHDSVIKTIAFPRDPSINSCVHSTEAIVIRLTRLTETSLIVHWFTEEHGLLKTVAKGARRTNGKFGGQIDLFFGGEIGFARARRGELHSLREVAISQWREGLRRDYNSTLLAAYCCQLLESAVEPEHGEPALHDLLRRALDHLDAHPPTLRALFHYETELARLLGVSHHSTTADLSLRDALGTLPASRKELVERLPAR
;
A
#
# COMPACT_ATOMS: atom_id res chain seq x y z
N MET A 1 14.00 19.53 19.22
CA MET A 1 12.88 20.03 18.41
C MET A 1 11.92 18.88 18.20
N SER A 2 10.87 18.85 19.03
CA SER A 2 9.86 17.79 19.10
C SER A 2 8.80 17.99 18.02
N TRP A 3 8.44 16.92 17.31
CA TRP A 3 7.32 16.90 16.37
C TRP A 3 6.26 15.94 16.90
N SER A 4 5.49 16.45 17.86
CA SER A 4 4.20 15.93 18.26
C SER A 4 3.16 16.78 17.54
N ASN A 5 2.50 16.23 16.50
CA ASN A 5 1.20 16.73 16.02
C ASN A 5 0.65 15.79 14.95
N PHE A 6 -0.16 14.83 15.35
CA PHE A 6 -1.37 14.50 14.60
C PHE A 6 -2.44 14.09 15.61
N ARG A 7 -3.36 15.04 15.82
CA ARG A 7 -4.47 14.97 16.77
C ARG A 7 -5.62 14.18 16.14
N LEU A 8 -6.25 13.39 17.00
CA LEU A 8 -7.52 12.70 16.85
C LEU A 8 -8.61 13.62 16.27
N VAL A 9 -9.33 13.14 15.25
CA VAL A 9 -10.60 13.75 14.83
C VAL A 9 -11.71 13.09 15.64
N ASN A 10 -12.36 13.90 16.47
CA ASN A 10 -13.49 13.54 17.30
C ASN A 10 -14.80 13.90 16.56
N VAL A 11 -15.75 12.97 16.49
CA VAL A 11 -17.05 13.14 15.83
C VAL A 11 -18.04 13.77 16.82
N PRO A 12 -18.74 14.88 16.50
CA PRO A 12 -19.73 15.43 17.42
C PRO A 12 -21.13 14.88 17.15
N PHE A 13 -21.74 14.44 18.25
CA PHE A 13 -23.11 13.98 18.44
C PHE A 13 -24.09 15.18 18.39
N ARG A 14 -25.23 15.02 17.69
CA ARG A 14 -26.31 16.03 17.60
C ARG A 14 -27.15 16.04 18.88
N HIS A 15 -27.46 17.23 19.38
CA HIS A 15 -28.71 17.48 20.10
C HIS A 15 -29.33 18.81 19.66
N SER A 16 -30.63 18.74 19.40
CA SER A 16 -31.55 19.82 19.02
C SER A 16 -31.99 20.61 20.24
N SER A 17 -32.15 21.94 20.15
CA SER A 17 -33.35 22.71 20.57
C SER A 17 -33.14 24.23 20.60
N GLN A 18 -34.15 24.97 20.10
CA GLN A 18 -34.51 26.39 20.33
C GLN A 18 -33.51 27.46 19.84
N GLY A 19 -33.86 28.61 19.24
CA GLY A 19 -35.09 29.35 18.96
C GLY A 19 -34.70 30.84 18.81
N PHE A 20 -35.50 31.62 18.05
CA PHE A 20 -35.57 33.09 17.91
C PHE A 20 -34.88 33.87 16.75
N ALA A 21 -35.77 34.46 15.94
CA ALA A 21 -35.89 35.86 15.47
C ALA A 21 -34.92 36.50 14.43
N GLU A 22 -35.42 36.55 13.18
CA GLU A 22 -35.89 37.75 12.45
C GLU A 22 -35.06 39.06 12.47
N ALA A 23 -34.49 39.45 11.31
CA ALA A 23 -34.53 40.82 10.72
C ALA A 23 -33.74 40.93 9.39
N LYS A 24 -34.41 41.38 8.32
CA LYS A 24 -33.88 42.10 7.12
C LYS A 24 -34.33 43.58 7.25
N PRO A 25 -33.89 44.59 6.46
CA PRO A 25 -33.11 44.65 5.20
C PRO A 25 -31.88 45.61 5.35
N SER A 26 -31.03 46.03 4.39
CA SER A 26 -31.23 46.68 3.07
C SER A 26 -29.86 46.92 2.37
N LEU A 27 -29.87 47.01 1.02
CA LEU A 27 -28.73 47.39 0.14
C LEU A 27 -28.29 48.86 0.32
N PRO A 28 -27.08 49.23 -0.16
CA PRO A 28 -27.03 49.93 -1.45
C PRO A 28 -25.93 49.46 -2.43
N SER A 29 -26.24 49.74 -3.69
CA SER A 29 -25.45 49.73 -4.92
C SER A 29 -24.10 50.45 -4.84
N HIS A 30 -23.08 50.00 -5.58
CA HIS A 30 -22.28 50.84 -6.49
C HIS A 30 -21.46 49.98 -7.47
N LEU A 31 -21.35 50.49 -8.71
CA LEU A 31 -20.82 49.87 -9.92
C LEU A 31 -19.30 50.08 -10.12
N SER A 32 -18.66 49.04 -10.66
CA SER A 32 -17.53 49.04 -11.62
C SER A 32 -16.12 49.42 -11.13
N PRO A 33 -15.01 48.98 -11.81
CA PRO A 33 -14.94 48.39 -13.16
C PRO A 33 -14.17 47.06 -13.29
N ARG A 34 -14.40 46.43 -14.46
CA ARG A 34 -13.68 45.27 -15.01
C ARG A 34 -12.15 45.43 -14.97
N VAL A 35 -11.48 44.42 -14.41
CA VAL A 35 -10.08 44.10 -14.71
C VAL A 35 -10.03 42.62 -15.12
N ARG A 36 -9.51 42.33 -16.31
CA ARG A 36 -9.11 40.98 -16.73
C ARG A 36 -7.70 40.69 -16.22
N PRO A 37 -7.43 39.45 -15.79
CA PRO A 37 -6.18 38.79 -16.13
C PRO A 37 -6.50 37.43 -16.78
N SER A 38 -6.19 37.22 -18.06
CA SER A 38 -4.94 36.62 -18.54
C SER A 38 -4.71 35.20 -18.02
N SER A 39 -4.86 34.26 -18.95
CA SER A 39 -4.55 32.84 -18.91
C SER A 39 -3.16 32.49 -18.38
N ILE A 40 -3.13 31.64 -17.35
CA ILE A 40 -2.06 30.70 -16.95
C ILE A 40 -2.86 29.50 -16.39
N GLY A 41 -2.76 28.24 -16.81
CA GLY A 41 -1.62 27.48 -17.30
C GLY A 41 -1.26 26.42 -16.26
N GLY A 42 -1.89 25.24 -16.33
CA GLY A 42 -1.49 24.00 -15.64
C GLY A 42 -1.94 23.84 -14.18
N ILE A 43 -2.06 22.66 -13.58
CA ILE A 43 -1.80 21.27 -13.98
C ILE A 43 -2.60 20.39 -12.99
N HIS A 44 -3.38 19.46 -13.55
CA HIS A 44 -3.86 18.18 -13.00
C HIS A 44 -4.43 18.10 -11.57
N ASP A 45 -5.74 18.31 -11.46
CA ASP A 45 -6.59 17.42 -10.65
C ASP A 45 -6.52 16.01 -11.26
N SER A 46 -5.58 15.21 -10.78
CA SER A 46 -5.57 13.77 -11.00
C SER A 46 -6.72 13.14 -10.22
N VAL A 47 -7.91 13.18 -10.81
CA VAL A 47 -9.03 12.32 -10.45
C VAL A 47 -8.53 10.89 -10.45
N ILE A 48 -8.43 10.28 -9.27
CA ILE A 48 -8.27 8.83 -9.10
C ILE A 48 -9.47 8.21 -9.81
N LYS A 49 -9.27 7.78 -11.05
CA LYS A 49 -10.25 6.99 -11.79
C LYS A 49 -10.17 5.61 -11.16
N THR A 50 -11.06 5.32 -10.21
CA THR A 50 -11.31 3.96 -9.75
C THR A 50 -11.60 3.12 -10.99
N ILE A 51 -10.64 2.31 -11.42
CA ILE A 51 -10.81 1.39 -12.54
C ILE A 51 -11.62 0.22 -11.99
N ALA A 52 -12.94 0.37 -11.96
CA ALA A 52 -13.82 -0.74 -11.62
C ALA A 52 -13.69 -1.82 -12.70
N PHE A 53 -13.24 -3.01 -12.32
CA PHE A 53 -13.16 -4.14 -13.25
C PHE A 53 -14.57 -4.58 -13.68
N PRO A 54 -14.86 -4.65 -14.99
CA PRO A 54 -16.12 -5.21 -15.46
C PRO A 54 -16.14 -6.73 -15.21
N ARG A 55 -17.13 -7.22 -14.45
CA ARG A 55 -17.35 -8.66 -14.26
C ARG A 55 -17.68 -9.32 -15.61
N ASP A 56 -16.80 -10.19 -16.11
CA ASP A 56 -17.09 -11.06 -17.25
C ASP A 56 -17.98 -12.25 -16.83
N PRO A 57 -19.23 -12.35 -17.30
CA PRO A 57 -20.18 -13.39 -16.90
C PRO A 57 -19.91 -14.77 -17.56
N SER A 58 -18.93 -14.90 -18.46
CA SER A 58 -18.67 -16.14 -19.22
C SER A 58 -17.79 -17.18 -18.50
N ILE A 59 -17.26 -16.86 -17.32
CA ILE A 59 -16.36 -17.75 -16.56
C ILE A 59 -17.08 -18.30 -15.32
N ASN A 60 -17.30 -19.63 -15.29
CA ASN A 60 -17.90 -20.40 -14.18
C ASN A 60 -17.03 -20.45 -12.89
N SER A 61 -16.30 -19.38 -12.56
CA SER A 61 -15.56 -19.22 -11.30
C SER A 61 -15.81 -17.83 -10.74
N CYS A 62 -16.23 -17.75 -9.48
CA CYS A 62 -16.33 -16.47 -8.76
C CYS A 62 -14.98 -15.75 -8.82
N VAL A 63 -14.96 -14.58 -9.46
CA VAL A 63 -13.79 -13.70 -9.51
C VAL A 63 -13.87 -12.78 -8.29
N HIS A 64 -12.86 -12.86 -7.45
CA HIS A 64 -12.67 -11.98 -6.30
C HIS A 64 -11.77 -10.81 -6.72
N SER A 65 -12.06 -9.61 -6.23
CA SER A 65 -11.24 -8.42 -6.44
C SER A 65 -10.73 -7.89 -5.11
N THR A 66 -9.48 -7.47 -5.04
CA THR A 66 -8.88 -6.90 -3.82
C THR A 66 -7.66 -6.03 -4.17
N GLU A 67 -7.37 -5.03 -3.34
CA GLU A 67 -6.10 -4.30 -3.41
C GLU A 67 -4.96 -5.22 -2.94
N ALA A 68 -3.84 -5.20 -3.66
CA ALA A 68 -2.74 -6.13 -3.45
C ALA A 68 -1.39 -5.50 -3.76
N ILE A 69 -0.36 -5.97 -3.05
CA ILE A 69 1.04 -5.61 -3.25
C ILE A 69 1.85 -6.87 -3.60
N VAL A 70 2.65 -6.80 -4.67
CA VAL A 70 3.58 -7.88 -5.04
C VAL A 70 4.74 -7.92 -4.04
N ILE A 71 4.82 -8.97 -3.22
CA ILE A 71 5.89 -9.15 -2.23
C ILE A 71 6.99 -10.12 -2.70
N ARG A 72 6.65 -11.06 -3.59
CA ARG A 72 7.60 -12.03 -4.18
C ARG A 72 7.13 -12.48 -5.56
N LEU A 73 8.08 -12.67 -6.47
CA LEU A 73 7.88 -13.28 -7.77
C LEU A 73 8.71 -14.54 -7.90
N THR A 74 8.06 -15.64 -8.29
CA THR A 74 8.71 -16.93 -8.50
C THR A 74 8.43 -17.41 -9.92
N ARG A 75 9.44 -17.89 -10.62
CA ARG A 75 9.23 -18.48 -11.95
C ARG A 75 8.49 -19.81 -11.80
N LEU A 76 7.36 -19.97 -12.51
CA LEU A 76 6.64 -21.23 -12.59
C LEU A 76 7.02 -22.02 -13.83
N THR A 77 6.99 -21.35 -14.98
CA THR A 77 7.36 -21.93 -16.28
C THR A 77 8.19 -20.93 -17.08
N GLU A 78 8.55 -21.29 -18.31
CA GLU A 78 9.16 -20.36 -19.25
C GLU A 78 8.32 -19.10 -19.50
N THR A 79 7.00 -19.21 -19.37
CA THR A 79 6.08 -18.12 -19.74
C THR A 79 5.27 -17.58 -18.57
N SER A 80 5.28 -18.26 -17.42
CA SER A 80 4.38 -17.97 -16.31
C SER A 80 5.13 -17.71 -15.01
N LEU A 81 4.53 -16.87 -14.16
CA LEU A 81 5.02 -16.56 -12.81
C LEU A 81 4.00 -17.03 -11.77
N ILE A 82 4.51 -17.47 -10.62
CA ILE A 82 3.75 -17.39 -9.36
C ILE A 82 4.01 -15.99 -8.80
N VAL A 83 2.92 -15.28 -8.53
CA VAL A 83 2.95 -13.98 -7.86
C VAL A 83 2.45 -14.16 -6.45
N HIS A 84 3.27 -13.79 -5.48
CA HIS A 84 2.90 -13.72 -4.08
C HIS A 84 2.43 -12.30 -3.80
N TRP A 85 1.20 -12.19 -3.35
CA TRP A 85 0.54 -10.95 -3.01
C TRP A 85 0.38 -10.89 -1.50
N PHE A 86 0.55 -9.68 -0.96
CA PHE A 86 -0.11 -9.32 0.28
C PHE A 86 -1.32 -8.48 -0.06
N THR A 87 -2.50 -8.94 0.33
CA THR A 87 -3.79 -8.35 -0.05
C THR A 87 -4.47 -7.77 1.17
N GLU A 88 -5.27 -6.72 0.96
CA GLU A 88 -6.00 -6.07 2.05
C GLU A 88 -7.03 -7.00 2.69
N GLU A 89 -7.80 -7.74 1.89
CA GLU A 89 -8.93 -8.54 2.37
C GLU A 89 -8.62 -10.02 2.59
N HIS A 90 -7.56 -10.55 1.98
CA HIS A 90 -7.27 -11.98 1.97
C HIS A 90 -5.86 -12.32 2.47
N GLY A 91 -5.11 -11.35 2.99
CA GLY A 91 -3.77 -11.58 3.52
C GLY A 91 -2.81 -12.08 2.46
N LEU A 92 -1.97 -13.05 2.80
CA LEU A 92 -1.05 -13.69 1.85
C LEU A 92 -1.80 -14.57 0.85
N LEU A 93 -1.60 -14.29 -0.43
CA LEU A 93 -2.25 -14.98 -1.54
C LEU A 93 -1.23 -15.32 -2.63
N LYS A 94 -1.35 -16.50 -3.24
CA LYS A 94 -0.51 -16.89 -4.39
C LYS A 94 -1.36 -17.07 -5.62
N THR A 95 -0.95 -16.44 -6.72
CA THR A 95 -1.65 -16.59 -8.01
C THR A 95 -0.69 -17.00 -9.12
N VAL A 96 -1.20 -17.73 -10.10
CA VAL A 96 -0.51 -18.03 -11.34
C VAL A 96 -0.85 -17.00 -12.39
N ALA A 97 0.14 -16.21 -12.80
CA ALA A 97 0.07 -15.26 -13.90
C ALA A 97 0.54 -15.94 -15.20
N LYS A 98 -0.40 -16.59 -15.90
CA LYS A 98 -0.09 -17.30 -17.16
C LYS A 98 0.32 -16.31 -18.24
N GLY A 99 1.46 -16.57 -18.89
CA GLY A 99 1.96 -15.72 -19.97
C GLY A 99 2.57 -14.39 -19.52
N ALA A 100 2.74 -14.15 -18.21
CA ALA A 100 3.33 -12.92 -17.67
C ALA A 100 4.76 -12.63 -18.17
N ARG A 101 5.48 -13.64 -18.65
CA ARG A 101 6.84 -13.47 -19.19
C ARG A 101 6.89 -13.30 -20.71
N ARG A 102 5.76 -13.37 -21.41
CA ARG A 102 5.70 -13.11 -22.86
C ARG A 102 5.50 -11.62 -23.09
N THR A 103 6.26 -11.02 -24.00
CA THR A 103 6.14 -9.59 -24.36
C THR A 103 4.72 -9.18 -24.73
N ASN A 104 4.00 -10.02 -25.48
CA ASN A 104 2.60 -9.81 -25.87
C ASN A 104 1.62 -10.68 -25.05
N GLY A 105 2.04 -11.14 -23.87
CA GLY A 105 1.20 -11.93 -22.97
C GLY A 105 0.22 -11.04 -22.20
N LYS A 106 -0.86 -11.63 -21.69
CA LYS A 106 -1.92 -10.93 -20.94
C LYS A 106 -1.39 -10.04 -19.80
N PHE A 107 -0.33 -10.49 -19.13
CA PHE A 107 0.30 -9.78 -18.01
C PHE A 107 1.75 -9.37 -18.30
N GLY A 108 2.16 -9.39 -19.57
CA GLY A 108 3.53 -9.04 -19.98
C GLY A 108 3.89 -7.62 -19.55
N GLY A 109 4.93 -7.47 -18.74
CA GLY A 109 5.43 -6.16 -18.28
C GLY A 109 4.54 -5.43 -17.26
N GLN A 110 3.40 -5.99 -16.87
CA GLN A 110 2.46 -5.36 -15.93
C GLN A 110 2.75 -5.72 -14.47
N ILE A 111 3.50 -6.79 -14.21
CA ILE A 111 3.73 -7.29 -12.86
C ILE A 111 5.22 -7.24 -12.58
N ASP A 112 5.61 -6.54 -11.52
CA ASP A 112 6.96 -6.54 -11.01
C ASP A 112 6.97 -6.43 -9.47
N LEU A 113 8.12 -6.71 -8.86
CA LEU A 113 8.29 -6.62 -7.40
C LEU A 113 7.90 -5.23 -6.89
N PHE A 114 7.19 -5.24 -5.77
CA PHE A 114 6.69 -4.08 -5.04
C PHE A 114 5.59 -3.30 -5.77
N PHE A 115 5.10 -3.74 -6.92
CA PHE A 115 3.96 -3.07 -7.53
C PHE A 115 2.69 -3.27 -6.69
N GLY A 116 1.84 -2.26 -6.64
CA GLY A 116 0.55 -2.32 -5.98
C GLY A 116 -0.61 -1.91 -6.88
N GLY A 117 -1.79 -2.43 -6.58
CA GLY A 117 -3.03 -2.07 -7.21
C GLY A 117 -4.08 -3.15 -7.05
N GLU A 118 -5.14 -3.06 -7.85
CA GLU A 118 -6.28 -3.97 -7.74
C GLU A 118 -6.04 -5.23 -8.60
N ILE A 119 -6.32 -6.40 -8.03
CA ILE A 119 -6.22 -7.69 -8.73
C ILE A 119 -7.55 -8.42 -8.73
N GLY A 120 -7.87 -9.03 -9.87
CA GLY A 120 -8.96 -10.00 -10.00
C GLY A 120 -8.38 -11.41 -10.01
N PHE A 121 -8.89 -12.32 -9.16
CA PHE A 121 -8.43 -13.71 -9.12
C PHE A 121 -9.58 -14.70 -8.95
N ALA A 122 -9.37 -15.93 -9.44
CA ALA A 122 -10.28 -17.05 -9.23
C ALA A 122 -9.62 -18.05 -8.27
N ARG A 123 -10.28 -18.34 -7.14
CA ARG A 123 -9.80 -19.34 -6.17
C ARG A 123 -9.61 -20.69 -6.84
N ALA A 124 -8.55 -21.37 -6.43
CA ALA A 124 -8.26 -22.72 -6.89
C ALA A 124 -9.30 -23.70 -6.33
N ARG A 125 -9.65 -24.74 -7.11
CA ARG A 125 -10.49 -25.82 -6.60
C ARG A 125 -9.76 -26.72 -5.58
N ARG A 126 -8.42 -26.77 -5.66
CA ARG A 126 -7.52 -27.52 -4.78
C ARG A 126 -6.20 -26.76 -4.66
N GLY A 127 -5.64 -26.71 -3.46
CA GLY A 127 -4.35 -26.07 -3.17
C GLY A 127 -4.40 -24.53 -3.09
N GLU A 128 -3.25 -23.93 -2.82
CA GLU A 128 -3.08 -22.49 -2.53
C GLU A 128 -2.80 -21.63 -3.77
N LEU A 129 -2.61 -22.25 -4.95
CA LEU A 129 -2.26 -21.54 -6.19
C LEU A 129 -3.49 -21.16 -6.99
N HIS A 130 -3.97 -19.95 -6.79
CA HIS A 130 -5.13 -19.40 -7.50
C HIS A 130 -4.79 -18.95 -8.92
N SER A 131 -5.80 -18.69 -9.75
CA SER A 131 -5.59 -18.17 -11.10
C SER A 131 -5.72 -16.65 -11.09
N LEU A 132 -4.68 -15.94 -11.53
CA LEU A 132 -4.77 -14.51 -11.78
C LEU A 132 -5.66 -14.26 -13.00
N ARG A 133 -6.62 -13.36 -12.89
CA ARG A 133 -7.56 -12.99 -13.95
C ARG A 133 -7.30 -11.59 -14.44
N GLU A 134 -7.11 -10.63 -13.55
CA GLU A 134 -7.03 -9.21 -13.88
C GLU A 134 -6.00 -8.54 -12.98
N VAL A 135 -5.38 -7.48 -13.49
CA VAL A 135 -4.41 -6.64 -12.77
C VAL A 135 -4.59 -5.21 -13.26
N ALA A 136 -4.70 -4.26 -12.34
CA ALA A 136 -4.69 -2.83 -12.61
C ALA A 136 -3.70 -2.18 -11.63
N ILE A 137 -2.45 -2.05 -12.06
CA ILE A 137 -1.40 -1.43 -11.24
C ILE A 137 -1.65 0.07 -11.15
N SER A 138 -1.65 0.56 -9.92
CA SER A 138 -1.80 1.99 -9.59
C SER A 138 -0.54 2.54 -8.91
N GLN A 139 0.24 1.70 -8.21
CA GLN A 139 1.52 2.09 -7.60
C GLN A 139 2.67 1.27 -8.19
N TRP A 140 3.40 1.88 -9.13
CA TRP A 140 4.53 1.26 -9.84
C TRP A 140 5.82 1.26 -9.03
N ARG A 141 6.03 2.23 -8.15
CA ARG A 141 7.20 2.30 -7.25
C ARG A 141 8.55 2.12 -7.95
N GLU A 142 8.71 2.78 -9.11
CA GLU A 142 9.91 2.66 -9.95
C GLU A 142 11.18 3.20 -9.27
N GLY A 143 11.03 4.13 -8.33
CA GLY A 143 12.10 4.71 -7.53
C GLY A 143 12.85 3.68 -6.70
N LEU A 144 12.18 2.61 -6.26
CA LEU A 144 12.80 1.51 -5.51
C LEU A 144 13.96 0.84 -6.26
N ARG A 145 13.94 0.87 -7.60
CA ARG A 145 14.95 0.24 -8.46
C ARG A 145 16.17 1.11 -8.72
N ARG A 146 16.10 2.39 -8.37
CA ARG A 146 17.17 3.37 -8.62
C ARG A 146 18.30 3.25 -7.62
N ASP A 147 18.02 2.71 -6.44
CA ASP A 147 18.98 2.53 -5.37
C ASP A 147 18.88 1.11 -4.78
N TYR A 148 20.04 0.49 -4.60
CA TYR A 148 20.12 -0.87 -4.08
C TYR A 148 19.66 -0.92 -2.61
N ASN A 149 19.94 0.10 -1.80
CA ASN A 149 19.50 0.11 -0.42
C ASN A 149 17.97 0.28 -0.32
N SER A 150 17.33 1.03 -1.22
CA SER A 150 15.86 1.11 -1.31
C SER A 150 15.24 -0.24 -1.63
N THR A 151 15.79 -0.95 -2.62
CA THR A 151 15.34 -2.31 -2.96
C THR A 151 15.56 -3.28 -1.79
N LEU A 152 16.72 -3.21 -1.12
CA LEU A 152 17.06 -4.09 0.00
C LEU A 152 16.12 -3.85 1.20
N LEU A 153 15.83 -2.58 1.52
CA LEU A 153 14.93 -2.22 2.60
C LEU A 153 13.48 -2.59 2.27
N ALA A 154 13.02 -2.36 1.03
CA ALA A 154 11.70 -2.81 0.59
C ALA A 154 11.55 -4.33 0.69
N ALA A 155 12.56 -5.09 0.24
CA ALA A 155 12.59 -6.55 0.36
C ALA A 155 12.60 -7.01 1.82
N TYR A 156 13.28 -6.29 2.71
CA TYR A 156 13.26 -6.55 4.14
C TYR A 156 11.87 -6.33 4.74
N CYS A 157 11.21 -5.21 4.42
CA CYS A 157 9.85 -4.91 4.89
C CYS A 157 8.86 -6.00 4.48
N CYS A 158 8.92 -6.45 3.23
CA CYS A 158 8.09 -7.54 2.72
C CYS A 158 8.35 -8.87 3.45
N GLN A 159 9.63 -9.25 3.64
CA GLN A 159 9.99 -10.51 4.32
C GLN A 159 9.60 -10.50 5.80
N LEU A 160 9.81 -9.38 6.49
CA LEU A 160 9.45 -9.23 7.89
C LEU A 160 7.93 -9.32 8.07
N LEU A 161 7.18 -8.65 7.20
CA LEU A 161 5.72 -8.77 7.19
C LEU A 161 5.28 -10.21 6.94
N GLU A 162 5.84 -10.87 5.91
CA GLU A 162 5.49 -12.26 5.58
C GLU A 162 5.72 -13.21 6.76
N SER A 163 6.74 -12.98 7.59
CA SER A 163 6.96 -13.76 8.81
C SER A 163 5.98 -13.47 9.95
N ALA A 164 5.25 -12.36 9.87
CA ALA A 164 4.36 -11.87 10.91
C ALA A 164 2.87 -12.16 10.66
N VAL A 165 2.51 -12.59 9.44
CA VAL A 165 1.11 -12.77 9.04
C VAL A 165 0.80 -14.23 8.73
N GLU A 166 -0.40 -14.65 9.10
CA GLU A 166 -0.92 -15.97 8.74
C GLU A 166 -1.49 -15.94 7.31
N PRO A 167 -1.35 -17.03 6.52
CA PRO A 167 -1.99 -17.14 5.22
C PRO A 167 -3.52 -16.97 5.27
N GLU A 168 -4.09 -16.40 4.21
CA GLU A 168 -5.54 -16.22 4.04
C GLU A 168 -6.27 -15.36 5.10
N HIS A 169 -5.53 -14.65 5.97
CA HIS A 169 -6.10 -13.71 6.95
C HIS A 169 -5.85 -12.25 6.53
N GLY A 170 -6.93 -11.55 6.13
CA GLY A 170 -6.86 -10.14 5.75
C GLY A 170 -6.59 -9.24 6.95
N GLU A 171 -5.56 -8.40 6.83
CA GLU A 171 -5.15 -7.45 7.88
C GLU A 171 -4.97 -6.05 7.25
N PRO A 172 -6.05 -5.26 7.11
CA PRO A 172 -6.00 -3.97 6.41
C PRO A 172 -4.97 -2.99 6.99
N ALA A 173 -4.77 -3.00 8.32
CA ALA A 173 -3.79 -2.14 8.98
C ALA A 173 -2.35 -2.51 8.60
N LEU A 174 -2.05 -3.79 8.47
CA LEU A 174 -0.74 -4.28 8.03
C LEU A 174 -0.54 -4.01 6.53
N HIS A 175 -1.60 -4.14 5.73
CA HIS A 175 -1.56 -3.81 4.30
C HIS A 175 -1.24 -2.33 4.10
N ASP A 176 -1.91 -1.45 4.82
CA ASP A 176 -1.62 -0.01 4.78
C ASP A 176 -0.21 0.32 5.29
N LEU A 177 0.29 -0.38 6.33
CA LEU A 177 1.67 -0.20 6.81
C LEU A 177 2.69 -0.54 5.71
N LEU A 178 2.55 -1.70 5.05
CA LEU A 178 3.45 -2.08 3.96
C LEU A 178 3.37 -1.07 2.81
N ARG A 179 2.15 -0.69 2.41
CA ARG A 179 1.91 0.30 1.35
C ARG A 179 2.64 1.61 1.66
N ARG A 180 2.44 2.20 2.84
CA ARG A 180 3.09 3.45 3.26
C ARG A 180 4.61 3.32 3.31
N ALA A 181 5.13 2.18 3.77
CA ALA A 181 6.57 1.95 3.80
C ALA A 181 7.17 1.93 2.40
N LEU A 182 6.56 1.20 1.47
CA LEU A 182 7.04 1.13 0.08
C LEU A 182 6.89 2.46 -0.65
N ASP A 183 5.78 3.17 -0.46
CA ASP A 183 5.55 4.50 -1.04
C ASP A 183 6.56 5.53 -0.48
N HIS A 184 6.93 5.43 0.80
CA HIS A 184 7.97 6.28 1.38
C HIS A 184 9.33 6.03 0.75
N LEU A 185 9.73 4.76 0.60
CA LEU A 185 11.02 4.35 0.02
C LEU A 185 11.11 4.62 -1.49
N ASP A 186 9.97 4.72 -2.18
CA ASP A 186 9.90 5.14 -3.58
C ASP A 186 10.24 6.63 -3.73
N ALA A 187 9.77 7.46 -2.79
CA ALA A 187 9.91 8.92 -2.84
C ALA A 187 11.14 9.47 -2.10
N HIS A 188 11.70 8.72 -1.15
CA HIS A 188 12.78 9.19 -0.27
C HIS A 188 13.93 8.19 -0.22
N PRO A 189 15.18 8.66 0.02
CA PRO A 189 16.29 7.77 0.29
C PRO A 189 16.03 6.88 1.51
N PRO A 190 16.56 5.64 1.51
CA PRO A 190 16.38 4.72 2.62
C PRO A 190 17.25 5.15 3.81
N THR A 191 16.70 5.08 5.02
CA THR A 191 17.38 5.52 6.25
C THR A 191 17.15 4.52 7.38
N LEU A 192 18.03 4.52 8.38
CA LEU A 192 17.82 3.73 9.61
C LEU A 192 16.53 4.14 10.32
N ARG A 193 16.16 5.42 10.24
CA ARG A 193 14.91 5.92 10.80
C ARG A 193 13.70 5.26 10.14
N ALA A 194 13.71 5.09 8.82
CA ALA A 194 12.64 4.40 8.10
C ALA A 194 12.56 2.92 8.51
N LEU A 195 13.70 2.23 8.64
CA LEU A 195 13.78 0.84 9.11
C LEU A 195 13.21 0.69 10.52
N PHE A 196 13.69 1.49 11.48
CA PHE A 196 13.21 1.39 12.87
C PHE A 196 11.75 1.82 13.02
N HIS A 197 11.30 2.80 12.24
CA HIS A 197 9.89 3.21 12.23
C HIS A 197 9.00 2.06 11.77
N TYR A 198 9.38 1.36 10.69
CA TYR A 198 8.64 0.21 10.19
C TYR A 198 8.59 -0.93 11.22
N GLU A 199 9.72 -1.29 11.82
CA GLU A 199 9.79 -2.31 12.89
C GLU A 199 8.90 -1.94 14.08
N THR A 200 8.92 -0.67 14.49
CA THR A 200 8.13 -0.18 15.63
C THR A 200 6.63 -0.24 15.33
N GLU A 201 6.20 0.22 14.16
CA GLU A 201 4.78 0.17 13.79
C GLU A 201 4.30 -1.26 13.58
N LEU A 202 5.13 -2.15 13.03
CA LEU A 202 4.81 -3.56 12.92
C LEU A 202 4.62 -4.19 14.32
N ALA A 203 5.58 -3.98 15.23
CA ALA A 203 5.47 -4.49 16.60
C ALA A 203 4.22 -3.95 17.32
N ARG A 204 3.86 -2.68 17.07
CA ARG A 204 2.66 -2.05 17.62
C ARG A 204 1.39 -2.70 17.08
N LEU A 205 1.30 -2.92 15.77
CA LEU A 205 0.13 -3.54 15.14
C LEU A 205 -0.04 -5.01 15.52
N LEU A 206 1.06 -5.74 15.74
CA LEU A 206 1.04 -7.11 16.26
C LEU A 206 0.73 -7.18 17.76
N GLY A 207 0.69 -6.05 18.47
CA GLY A 207 0.45 -6.01 19.92
C GLY A 207 1.62 -6.50 20.79
N VAL A 208 2.83 -6.60 20.22
CA VAL A 208 4.04 -7.11 20.90
C VAL A 208 5.03 -5.99 21.27
N SER A 209 4.66 -4.73 21.05
CA SER A 209 5.48 -3.59 21.45
C SER A 209 5.57 -3.49 22.97
N HIS A 210 6.79 -3.38 23.50
CA HIS A 210 7.03 -3.13 24.93
C HIS A 210 7.71 -1.76 25.13
N HIS A 211 7.37 -1.07 26.22
CA HIS A 211 7.92 0.25 26.52
C HIS A 211 9.40 0.22 26.97
N SER A 212 9.93 -0.96 27.31
CA SER A 212 11.27 -1.15 27.89
C SER A 212 12.26 -1.81 26.92
N THR A 213 11.82 -2.25 25.75
CA THR A 213 12.67 -2.94 24.77
C THR A 213 12.58 -2.29 23.40
N THR A 214 13.61 -2.50 22.58
CA THR A 214 13.62 -2.06 21.19
C THR A 214 12.69 -2.93 20.35
N ALA A 215 12.11 -2.35 19.29
CA ALA A 215 11.16 -3.05 18.42
C ALA A 215 11.72 -4.36 17.84
N ASP A 216 13.01 -4.40 17.55
CA ASP A 216 13.65 -5.60 16.99
C ASP A 216 13.76 -6.75 17.99
N LEU A 217 13.93 -6.45 19.29
CA LEU A 217 13.89 -7.49 20.32
C LEU A 217 12.48 -8.03 20.50
N SER A 218 11.47 -7.15 20.54
CA SER A 218 10.05 -7.54 20.58
C SER A 218 9.65 -8.40 19.40
N LEU A 219 10.06 -8.02 18.19
CA LEU A 219 9.77 -8.79 16.98
C LEU A 219 10.52 -10.13 16.95
N ARG A 220 11.75 -10.19 17.45
CA ARG A 220 12.47 -11.47 17.59
C ARG A 220 11.79 -12.42 18.56
N ASP A 221 11.30 -11.90 19.68
CA ASP A 221 10.60 -12.70 20.67
C ASP A 221 9.28 -13.27 20.09
N ALA A 222 8.54 -12.44 19.35
CA ALA A 222 7.27 -12.84 18.73
C ALA A 222 7.42 -13.76 17.51
N LEU A 223 8.39 -13.47 16.63
CA LEU A 223 8.55 -14.14 15.32
C LEU A 223 9.69 -15.17 15.29
N GLY A 224 10.45 -15.30 16.38
CA GLY A 224 11.64 -16.14 16.50
C GLY A 224 12.88 -15.54 15.84
N THR A 225 12.81 -15.16 14.56
CA THR A 225 13.95 -14.59 13.82
C THR A 225 13.55 -13.42 12.93
N LEU A 226 14.49 -12.49 12.71
CA LEU A 226 14.31 -11.42 11.73
C LEU A 226 15.00 -11.80 10.41
N PRO A 227 14.55 -11.24 9.27
CA PRO A 227 15.19 -11.48 7.98
C PRO A 227 16.70 -11.18 8.02
N ALA A 228 17.49 -12.04 7.36
CA ALA A 228 18.95 -12.00 7.41
C ALA A 228 19.55 -10.67 6.90
N SER A 229 18.86 -10.00 5.97
CA SER A 229 19.27 -8.71 5.42
C SER A 229 19.27 -7.56 6.43
N ARG A 230 18.69 -7.74 7.63
CA ARG A 230 18.64 -6.68 8.65
C ARG A 230 20.02 -6.18 9.05
N LYS A 231 20.97 -7.10 9.28
CA LYS A 231 22.33 -6.74 9.71
C LYS A 231 23.01 -5.85 8.67
N GLU A 232 22.92 -6.25 7.40
CA GLU A 232 23.44 -5.50 6.26
C GLU A 232 22.79 -4.12 6.13
N LEU A 233 21.47 -4.02 6.36
CA LEU A 233 20.75 -2.74 6.36
C LEU A 233 21.24 -1.81 7.48
N VAL A 234 21.43 -2.32 8.69
CA VAL A 234 21.93 -1.51 9.81
C VAL A 234 23.34 -0.96 9.55
N GLU A 235 24.17 -1.73 8.87
CA GLU A 235 25.54 -1.34 8.52
C GLU A 235 25.60 -0.33 7.35
N ARG A 236 24.65 -0.39 6.41
CA ARG A 236 24.66 0.43 5.20
C ARG A 236 23.85 1.71 5.27
N LEU A 237 22.73 1.71 6.00
CA LEU A 237 21.80 2.83 5.94
C LEU A 237 22.29 4.03 6.75
N PRO A 238 22.10 5.25 6.24
CA PRO A 238 22.41 6.45 6.99
C PRO A 238 21.43 6.63 8.16
N ALA A 239 21.89 7.25 9.24
CA ALA A 239 21.05 7.57 10.40
C ALA A 239 20.08 8.74 10.17
N ARG A 240 20.24 9.52 9.09
CA ARG A 240 19.53 10.78 8.82
C ARG A 240 18.43 10.60 7.78
#